data_AF-A0A8J4FGH1-F1
#
_entry.id   AF-A0A8J4FGH1-F1
#
_cell.length_a   1.000
_cell.length_b   1.000
_cell.length_c   1.000
_cell.angle_alpha   90.00
_cell.angle_beta   90.00
_cell.angle_gamma   90.00
#
_symmetry.space_group_name_H-M   'P 1'
#
loop_
_entity.id
_entity.type
_entity.pdbx_description
1 polymer ?
#
loop_
_entity_poly.entity_id
_entity_poly.type
_entity_poly.pdbx_seq_one_letter_code
_entity_poly.pdbx_strand_id
1 'polypeptide(L)'
;MCRWSARQRNLKARSRTRRTTCCRCPSAMRLPVCCRWVWRPMRHTPVALKYDPYNVKALYRRAMAHRQAATNAGLEAAVSDLAAANQLEPANNQVRLALATVQHELREHRKQERGMYSNIFQHGQLYDEHAANATANSSGGLQRAAPAGGAGCVTGSQRRGAVSTAAAASADTMGAEGGWHDATGSEDEDWRRAEPAGGSDELDPEDLLFLDPQKRKVESALASREADLVMFKMQAALARSRNRKMAERLDAERARRAVRFPWWAVPWWAYALIGLHLAYRLIKVWRMPVPNGVHPHGIVQEAGQGLQSDHLDL
;
A
#
# COMPACT_ATOMS: atom_id res chain seq x y z
N MET A 1 36.86 -45.10 49.01
CA MET A 1 36.73 -43.63 49.17
C MET A 1 36.76 -42.97 47.80
N CYS A 2 36.01 -41.87 47.65
CA CYS A 2 35.92 -40.96 46.48
C CYS A 2 35.06 -41.39 45.27
N ARG A 3 33.73 -41.43 45.50
CA ARG A 3 32.68 -41.07 44.53
C ARG A 3 32.77 -39.58 44.19
N TRP A 4 33.46 -39.19 43.13
CA TRP A 4 33.28 -37.87 42.48
C TRP A 4 32.90 -38.09 41.01
N SER A 5 31.68 -38.63 40.85
CA SER A 5 31.06 -38.94 39.57
C SER A 5 30.19 -37.75 39.10
N ALA A 6 30.46 -37.34 37.85
CA ALA A 6 29.47 -36.89 36.87
C ALA A 6 28.66 -35.59 37.07
N ARG A 7 28.95 -34.72 38.06
CA ARG A 7 28.15 -33.48 38.24
C ARG A 7 28.66 -32.20 37.57
N GLN A 8 29.89 -32.15 37.05
CA GLN A 8 30.47 -30.90 36.52
C GLN A 8 30.59 -30.76 35.00
N ARG A 9 30.28 -31.80 34.21
CA ARG A 9 30.34 -31.71 32.72
C ARG A 9 29.07 -31.18 32.06
N ASN A 10 27.98 -30.90 32.81
CA ASN A 10 26.69 -30.49 32.23
C ASN A 10 26.37 -28.98 32.33
N LEU A 11 27.29 -28.15 32.84
CA LEU A 11 27.07 -26.70 32.97
C LEU A 11 27.70 -25.85 31.85
N LYS A 12 28.72 -26.35 31.14
CA LYS A 12 29.31 -25.67 29.97
C LYS A 12 28.53 -25.88 28.65
N ALA A 13 27.64 -26.86 28.58
CA ALA A 13 26.76 -27.07 27.43
C ALA A 13 25.41 -26.31 27.53
N ARG A 14 25.08 -25.73 28.70
CA ARG A 14 23.81 -25.02 28.95
C ARG A 14 23.90 -23.49 28.87
N SER A 15 25.08 -22.91 28.68
CA SER A 15 25.28 -21.45 28.66
C SER A 15 25.38 -20.82 27.26
N ARG A 16 25.48 -21.61 26.17
CA ARG A 16 25.51 -21.10 24.78
C ARG A 16 24.15 -21.06 24.07
N THR A 17 23.08 -21.60 24.66
CA THR A 17 21.72 -21.63 24.07
C THR A 17 20.69 -20.79 24.85
N ARG A 18 21.13 -19.82 25.67
CA ARG A 18 20.23 -18.91 26.41
C ARG A 18 20.37 -17.42 26.11
N ARG A 19 21.08 -17.04 25.05
CA ARG A 19 21.13 -15.63 24.58
C ARG A 19 20.93 -15.58 23.08
N THR A 20 19.66 -15.69 22.65
CA THR A 20 19.08 -15.21 21.37
C THR A 20 17.70 -15.84 21.06
N THR A 21 17.05 -16.49 22.01
CA THR A 21 15.61 -16.83 21.92
C THR A 21 14.80 -15.99 22.89
N CYS A 22 14.70 -14.68 22.63
CA CYS A 22 13.72 -13.80 23.30
C CYS A 22 12.30 -14.02 22.74
N CYS A 23 12.12 -14.91 21.76
CA CYS A 23 10.92 -14.94 20.95
C CYS A 23 10.48 -16.37 20.58
N ARG A 24 10.40 -17.26 21.56
CA ARG A 24 9.53 -18.45 21.45
C ARG A 24 8.14 -18.03 21.94
N CYS A 25 7.29 -17.55 21.03
CA CYS A 25 5.85 -17.56 21.29
C CYS A 25 5.41 -19.03 21.25
N PRO A 26 4.83 -19.58 22.32
CA PRO A 26 4.37 -20.96 22.32
C PRO A 26 3.24 -21.10 21.30
N SER A 27 3.47 -22.04 20.38
CA SER A 27 2.59 -22.45 19.30
C SER A 27 1.33 -23.13 19.83
N ALA A 28 0.38 -22.40 20.41
CA ALA A 28 -1.00 -22.87 20.59
C ALA A 28 -1.86 -21.77 21.23
N MET A 29 -2.35 -20.83 20.42
CA MET A 29 -3.78 -20.47 20.34
C MET A 29 -3.96 -19.33 19.34
N ARG A 30 -4.87 -19.60 18.40
CA ARG A 30 -5.25 -18.77 17.27
C ARG A 30 -5.95 -17.50 17.77
N LEU A 31 -5.26 -16.37 17.72
CA LEU A 31 -5.88 -15.07 17.50
C LEU A 31 -5.03 -14.28 16.48
N PRO A 32 -5.65 -13.50 15.58
CA PRO A 32 -5.01 -12.85 14.43
C PRO A 32 -4.30 -11.55 14.85
N VAL A 33 -3.59 -11.57 15.97
CA VAL A 33 -3.00 -10.38 16.58
C VAL A 33 -1.52 -10.33 16.25
N CYS A 34 -1.30 -9.92 15.02
CA CYS A 34 -0.08 -9.36 14.41
C CYS A 34 0.54 -8.18 15.21
N CYS A 35 -0.05 -7.77 16.34
CA CYS A 35 0.15 -6.43 16.92
C CYS A 35 1.36 -6.24 17.84
N ARG A 36 2.24 -7.23 18.09
CA ARG A 36 3.42 -7.01 18.97
C ARG A 36 4.77 -7.01 18.27
N TRP A 37 4.82 -7.48 17.04
CA TRP A 37 6.06 -7.60 16.27
C TRP A 37 6.30 -6.44 15.30
N VAL A 38 5.26 -5.64 15.04
CA VAL A 38 5.27 -4.55 14.06
C VAL A 38 5.87 -3.27 14.66
N TRP A 39 5.63 -2.97 15.95
CA TRP A 39 5.94 -1.63 16.50
C TRP A 39 7.18 -1.52 17.41
N ARG A 40 7.82 -2.63 17.81
CA ARG A 40 9.06 -2.60 18.60
C ARG A 40 10.41 -2.63 17.85
N PRO A 41 10.52 -2.85 16.52
CA PRO A 41 11.83 -2.81 15.85
C PRO A 41 12.54 -1.46 15.96
N MET A 42 11.80 -0.36 16.03
CA MET A 42 12.35 1.00 15.97
C MET A 42 13.26 1.33 17.16
N ARG A 43 13.03 0.74 18.34
CA ARG A 43 13.89 0.98 19.53
C ARG A 43 15.13 0.10 19.59
N HIS A 44 15.10 -1.10 19.00
CA HIS A 44 16.19 -2.07 19.14
C HIS A 44 17.17 -2.05 17.95
N THR A 45 16.71 -1.68 16.76
CA THR A 45 17.56 -1.55 15.57
C THR A 45 18.71 -0.55 15.71
N PRO A 46 18.53 0.68 16.25
CA PRO A 46 19.65 1.62 16.37
C PRO A 46 20.72 1.12 17.35
N VAL A 47 20.32 0.39 18.40
CA VAL A 47 21.27 -0.20 19.35
C VAL A 47 22.11 -1.29 18.67
N ALA A 48 21.51 -2.11 17.81
CA ALA A 48 22.25 -3.12 17.05
C ALA A 48 23.23 -2.50 16.05
N LEU A 49 22.83 -1.44 15.35
CA LEU A 49 23.65 -0.71 14.38
C LEU A 49 24.83 0.03 15.04
N LYS A 50 24.76 0.36 16.34
CA LYS A 50 25.91 0.88 17.10
C LYS A 50 27.02 -0.15 17.28
N TYR A 51 26.68 -1.43 17.41
CA TYR A 51 27.66 -2.50 17.56
C TYR A 51 28.16 -3.03 16.22
N ASP A 52 27.27 -3.07 15.22
CA ASP A 52 27.58 -3.57 13.89
C ASP A 52 26.85 -2.72 12.83
N PRO A 53 27.54 -1.74 12.21
CA PRO A 53 26.94 -0.85 11.22
C PRO A 53 26.65 -1.56 9.89
N TYR A 54 27.25 -2.72 9.65
CA TYR A 54 27.12 -3.50 8.42
C TYR A 54 26.13 -4.66 8.55
N ASN A 55 25.31 -4.65 9.60
CA ASN A 55 24.34 -5.72 9.82
C ASN A 55 23.13 -5.61 8.88
N VAL A 56 23.13 -6.41 7.81
CA VAL A 56 22.06 -6.44 6.80
C VAL A 56 20.67 -6.71 7.41
N LYS A 57 20.57 -7.59 8.41
CA LYS A 57 19.29 -7.89 9.08
C LYS A 57 18.79 -6.72 9.93
N ALA A 58 19.69 -5.96 10.54
CA ALA A 58 19.31 -4.77 11.32
C ALA A 58 18.81 -3.65 10.39
N LEU A 59 19.54 -3.39 9.29
CA LEU A 59 19.15 -2.42 8.25
C LEU A 59 17.80 -2.77 7.65
N TYR A 60 17.59 -4.03 7.25
CA TYR A 60 16.31 -4.48 6.70
C TYR A 60 15.15 -4.28 7.67
N ARG A 61 15.32 -4.59 8.96
CA ARG A 61 14.27 -4.39 9.97
C ARG A 61 13.98 -2.91 10.23
N ARG A 62 15.01 -2.05 10.20
CA ARG A 62 14.87 -0.59 10.34
C ARG A 62 14.08 -0.04 9.14
N ALA A 63 14.43 -0.44 7.93
CA ALA A 63 13.70 -0.09 6.72
C ALA A 63 12.22 -0.51 6.75
N MET A 64 11.93 -1.73 7.21
CA MET A 64 10.54 -2.19 7.33
C MET A 64 9.73 -1.40 8.36
N ALA A 65 10.36 -0.97 9.46
CA ALA A 65 9.72 -0.08 10.43
C ALA A 65 9.45 1.31 9.83
N HIS A 66 10.41 1.86 9.07
CA HIS A 66 10.24 3.12 8.36
C HIS A 66 9.13 3.07 7.29
N ARG A 67 9.05 1.96 6.55
CA ARG A 67 7.95 1.70 5.60
C ARG A 67 6.59 1.63 6.30
N GLN A 68 6.52 0.96 7.46
CA GLN A 68 5.27 0.83 8.24
C GLN A 68 4.79 2.15 8.83
N ALA A 69 5.69 3.11 9.09
CA ALA A 69 5.31 4.45 9.52
C ALA A 69 4.52 5.21 8.45
N ALA A 70 4.60 4.80 7.17
CA ALA A 70 3.85 5.36 6.04
C ALA A 70 4.00 6.89 5.89
N THR A 71 5.10 7.47 6.38
CA THR A 71 5.45 8.88 6.16
C THR A 71 6.38 9.00 4.95
N ASN A 72 6.30 10.12 4.21
CA ASN A 72 7.17 10.35 3.04
C ASN A 72 8.66 10.28 3.43
N ALA A 73 9.05 11.00 4.50
CA ALA A 73 10.40 10.93 5.07
C ALA A 73 10.78 9.51 5.53
N GLY A 74 9.81 8.73 6.01
CA GLY A 74 10.01 7.32 6.37
C GLY A 74 10.33 6.46 5.14
N LEU A 75 9.60 6.63 4.04
CA LEU A 75 9.87 5.89 2.80
C LEU A 75 11.27 6.20 2.24
N GLU A 76 11.70 7.45 2.28
CA GLU A 76 13.06 7.84 1.85
C GLU A 76 14.15 7.23 2.75
N ALA A 77 13.95 7.24 4.07
CA ALA A 77 14.83 6.54 5.01
C ALA A 77 14.83 5.02 4.82
N ALA A 78 13.70 4.43 4.44
CA ALA A 78 13.63 3.00 4.12
C ALA A 78 14.42 2.66 2.83
N VAL A 79 14.39 3.52 1.82
CA VAL A 79 15.18 3.35 0.59
C VAL A 79 16.68 3.41 0.88
N SER A 80 17.13 4.37 1.70
CA SER A 80 18.56 4.48 2.04
C SER A 80 19.06 3.27 2.82
N ASP A 81 18.28 2.78 3.78
CA ASP A 81 18.59 1.56 4.55
C ASP A 81 18.66 0.31 3.67
N LEU A 82 17.70 0.13 2.75
CA LEU A 82 17.68 -1.01 1.83
C LEU A 82 18.78 -0.91 0.77
N ALA A 83 19.13 0.29 0.33
CA ALA A 83 20.25 0.51 -0.59
C ALA A 83 21.58 0.13 0.07
N ALA A 84 21.80 0.56 1.32
CA ALA A 84 22.97 0.15 2.10
C ALA A 84 23.00 -1.39 2.31
N ALA A 85 21.87 -1.99 2.65
CA ALA A 85 21.76 -3.45 2.79
C ALA A 85 22.08 -4.19 1.46
N ASN A 86 21.61 -3.66 0.32
CA ASN A 86 21.85 -4.25 -1.00
C ASN A 86 23.31 -4.10 -1.48
N GLN A 87 24.01 -3.06 -1.05
CA GLN A 87 25.45 -2.91 -1.31
C GLN A 87 26.27 -3.98 -0.56
N LEU A 88 25.84 -4.37 0.64
CA LEU A 88 26.51 -5.37 1.47
C LEU A 88 26.22 -6.81 0.99
N GLU A 89 24.97 -7.12 0.66
CA GLU A 89 24.55 -8.44 0.21
C GLU A 89 23.68 -8.36 -1.07
N PRO A 90 24.27 -8.18 -2.26
CA PRO A 90 23.52 -8.11 -3.51
C PRO A 90 22.85 -9.43 -3.90
N ALA A 91 23.30 -10.56 -3.34
CA ALA A 91 22.70 -11.88 -3.54
C ALA A 91 21.34 -12.05 -2.83
N ASN A 92 21.00 -11.16 -1.91
CA ASN A 92 19.78 -11.29 -1.11
C ASN A 92 18.55 -10.77 -1.87
N ASN A 93 17.80 -11.70 -2.47
CA ASN A 93 16.58 -11.39 -3.22
C ASN A 93 15.49 -10.67 -2.40
N GLN A 94 15.42 -10.89 -1.08
CA GLN A 94 14.41 -10.24 -0.24
C GLN A 94 14.66 -8.73 -0.14
N VAL A 95 15.92 -8.32 0.00
CA VAL A 95 16.29 -6.90 0.07
C VAL A 95 16.00 -6.21 -1.26
N ARG A 96 16.33 -6.84 -2.39
CA ARG A 96 16.05 -6.33 -3.74
C ARG A 96 14.56 -6.13 -4.00
N LEU A 97 13.74 -7.13 -3.67
CA LEU A 97 12.29 -7.05 -3.81
C LEU A 97 11.72 -5.95 -2.91
N ALA A 98 12.16 -5.88 -1.65
CA ALA A 98 11.73 -4.83 -0.74
C ALA A 98 12.08 -3.44 -1.26
N LEU A 99 13.30 -3.24 -1.76
CA LEU A 99 13.76 -1.97 -2.33
C LEU A 99 12.88 -1.53 -3.50
N ALA A 100 12.59 -2.44 -4.44
CA ALA A 100 11.72 -2.15 -5.58
C ALA A 100 10.29 -1.77 -5.13
N THR A 101 9.75 -2.47 -4.12
CA THR A 101 8.42 -2.15 -3.58
C THR A 101 8.37 -0.76 -2.92
N VAL A 102 9.36 -0.42 -2.09
CA VAL A 102 9.41 0.88 -1.41
C VAL A 102 9.62 2.02 -2.42
N GLN A 103 10.46 1.83 -3.43
CA GLN A 103 10.62 2.82 -4.51
C GLN A 103 9.35 3.02 -5.33
N HIS A 104 8.55 1.98 -5.53
CA HIS A 104 7.23 2.11 -6.16
C HIS A 104 6.28 2.92 -5.27
N GLU A 105 6.19 2.59 -3.97
CA GLU A 105 5.37 3.33 -3.00
C GLU A 105 5.76 4.82 -2.94
N LEU A 106 7.06 5.13 -2.92
CA LEU A 106 7.55 6.50 -2.93
C LEU A 106 7.16 7.27 -4.20
N ARG A 107 7.19 6.62 -5.37
CA ARG A 107 6.76 7.23 -6.65
C ARG A 107 5.27 7.52 -6.65
N GLU A 108 4.45 6.60 -6.14
CA GLU A 108 3.01 6.81 -6.01
C GLU A 108 2.70 7.94 -5.03
N HIS A 109 3.39 8.01 -3.88
CA HIS A 109 3.22 9.11 -2.93
C HIS A 109 3.55 10.47 -3.56
N ARG A 110 4.67 10.58 -4.27
CA ARG A 110 5.07 11.81 -4.98
C ARG A 110 4.10 12.19 -6.10
N LYS A 111 3.52 11.20 -6.78
CA LYS A 111 2.49 11.43 -7.81
C LYS A 111 1.20 11.97 -7.18
N GLN A 112 0.78 11.41 -6.04
CA GLN A 112 -0.38 11.87 -5.29
C GLN A 112 -0.17 13.29 -4.75
N GLU A 113 0.98 13.58 -4.14
CA GLU A 113 1.33 14.92 -3.67
C GLU A 113 1.31 15.93 -4.83
N ARG A 114 1.94 15.60 -5.97
CA ARG A 114 1.92 16.47 -7.15
C ARG A 114 0.51 16.71 -7.66
N GLY A 115 -0.33 15.68 -7.71
CA GLY A 115 -1.74 15.81 -8.11
C GLY A 115 -2.53 16.70 -7.16
N MET A 116 -2.36 16.50 -5.86
CA MET A 116 -3.01 17.30 -4.82
C MET A 116 -2.60 18.77 -4.91
N TYR A 117 -1.30 19.06 -5.00
CA TYR A 117 -0.82 20.43 -5.16
C TYR A 117 -1.24 21.05 -6.50
N SER A 118 -1.16 20.31 -7.60
CA SER A 118 -1.63 20.78 -8.92
C SER A 118 -3.11 21.17 -8.86
N ASN A 119 -3.94 20.41 -8.14
CA ASN A 119 -5.35 20.70 -8.00
C ASN A 119 -5.60 21.96 -7.16
N ILE A 120 -4.82 22.15 -6.08
CA ILE A 120 -4.87 23.36 -5.26
C ILE A 120 -4.46 24.59 -6.07
N PHE A 121 -3.47 24.50 -6.97
CA PHE A 121 -3.10 25.63 -7.83
C PHE A 121 -4.11 25.90 -8.96
N GLN A 122 -4.78 24.88 -9.48
CA GLN A 122 -5.81 25.05 -10.51
C GLN A 122 -7.13 25.62 -9.96
N HIS A 123 -7.55 25.17 -8.78
CA HIS A 123 -8.76 25.67 -8.12
C HIS A 123 -8.51 26.90 -7.26
N GLY A 124 -7.28 27.05 -6.76
CA GLY A 124 -6.83 28.22 -6.03
C GLY A 124 -6.51 29.38 -6.96
N GLN A 125 -7.49 29.83 -7.76
CA GLN A 125 -7.56 31.20 -8.32
C GLN A 125 -7.59 32.30 -7.22
N LEU A 126 -7.03 32.01 -6.05
CA LEU A 126 -7.00 32.86 -4.87
C LEU A 126 -6.10 34.08 -5.03
N TYR A 127 -5.33 34.19 -6.12
CA TYR A 127 -4.40 35.30 -6.31
C TYR A 127 -4.51 36.13 -7.59
N ASP A 128 -5.24 35.74 -8.65
CA ASP A 128 -4.95 36.37 -9.96
C ASP A 128 -6.08 36.88 -10.88
N GLU A 129 -7.34 36.97 -10.46
CA GLU A 129 -8.35 37.62 -11.34
C GLU A 129 -8.64 39.09 -11.01
N HIS A 130 -8.33 39.56 -9.80
CA HIS A 130 -8.55 40.97 -9.41
C HIS A 130 -7.30 41.85 -9.34
N ALA A 131 -6.08 41.30 -9.22
CA ALA A 131 -4.84 42.09 -9.23
C ALA A 131 -4.28 42.33 -10.64
N ALA A 132 -4.40 41.36 -11.55
CA ALA A 132 -3.97 41.49 -12.94
C ALA A 132 -4.85 42.45 -13.77
N ASN A 133 -6.16 42.51 -13.48
CA ASN A 133 -7.07 43.46 -14.14
C ASN A 133 -6.96 44.91 -13.61
N ALA A 134 -6.39 45.12 -12.42
CA ALA A 134 -6.13 46.46 -11.89
C ALA A 134 -4.84 47.09 -12.48
N THR A 135 -3.91 46.28 -12.96
CA THR A 135 -2.63 46.73 -13.56
C THR A 135 -2.63 46.72 -15.10
N ALA A 136 -3.50 45.92 -15.73
CA ALA A 136 -3.67 45.94 -17.19
C ALA A 136 -4.36 47.21 -17.73
N ASN A 137 -5.03 48.01 -16.88
CA ASN A 137 -5.69 49.26 -17.30
C ASN A 137 -4.84 50.52 -17.04
N SER A 138 -3.55 50.38 -16.68
CA SER A 138 -2.69 51.52 -16.30
C SER A 138 -1.31 51.58 -16.96
N SER A 139 -0.99 50.77 -17.98
CA SER A 139 0.29 50.91 -18.71
C SER A 139 0.15 50.70 -20.22
N GLY A 140 -0.39 51.74 -20.88
CA GLY A 140 -0.03 52.01 -22.26
C GLY A 140 1.46 52.29 -22.38
N GLY A 141 2.11 51.62 -23.33
CA GLY A 141 3.30 52.10 -24.02
C GLY A 141 4.61 52.13 -23.23
N LEU A 142 5.41 51.08 -23.39
CA LEU A 142 6.85 51.23 -23.65
C LEU A 142 7.39 49.93 -24.27
N GLN A 143 7.55 50.00 -25.60
CA GLN A 143 8.30 49.04 -26.40
C GLN A 143 9.73 48.95 -25.84
N ARG A 144 10.18 47.76 -25.45
CA ARG A 144 11.61 47.51 -25.22
C ARG A 144 12.12 46.42 -26.14
N ALA A 145 13.13 46.83 -26.89
CA ALA A 145 13.82 46.10 -27.94
C ALA A 145 14.43 44.78 -27.46
N ALA A 146 14.45 43.83 -28.39
CA ALA A 146 15.09 42.52 -28.29
C ALA A 146 16.62 42.63 -28.11
N PRO A 147 17.23 41.83 -27.21
CA PRO A 147 18.62 41.45 -27.36
C PRO A 147 18.72 40.21 -28.25
N ALA A 148 19.29 40.41 -29.44
CA ALA A 148 19.85 39.35 -30.26
C ALA A 148 21.13 38.80 -29.61
N GLY A 149 21.32 37.48 -29.66
CA GLY A 149 22.65 36.86 -29.48
C GLY A 149 22.69 35.75 -28.44
N GLY A 150 22.92 34.52 -28.90
CA GLY A 150 23.22 33.39 -28.01
C GLY A 150 23.05 32.02 -28.63
N ALA A 151 23.69 31.76 -29.77
CA ALA A 151 23.82 30.43 -30.34
C ALA A 151 24.63 29.51 -29.40
N GLY A 152 24.06 28.36 -29.04
CA GLY A 152 24.69 27.37 -28.17
C GLY A 152 24.09 25.98 -28.37
N CYS A 153 24.46 25.36 -29.49
CA CYS A 153 24.19 23.97 -29.87
C CYS A 153 24.96 22.99 -28.97
N VAL A 154 24.27 22.07 -28.27
CA VAL A 154 24.79 20.72 -27.97
C VAL A 154 23.63 19.73 -28.04
N THR A 155 23.56 19.02 -29.17
CA THR A 155 22.72 17.86 -29.42
C THR A 155 23.39 16.61 -28.83
N GLY A 156 22.99 16.23 -27.61
CA GLY A 156 23.38 14.97 -26.97
C GLY A 156 22.38 13.84 -27.25
N SER A 157 22.43 13.30 -28.46
CA SER A 157 21.69 12.09 -28.87
C SER A 157 22.39 10.83 -28.35
N GLN A 158 21.84 10.16 -27.33
CA GLN A 158 22.23 8.80 -26.95
C GLN A 158 21.04 7.84 -27.00
N ARG A 159 20.97 7.16 -28.16
CA ARG A 159 20.64 5.75 -28.39
C ARG A 159 19.84 5.03 -27.30
N ARG A 160 18.55 4.82 -27.58
CA ARG A 160 17.78 3.69 -27.02
C ARG A 160 18.19 2.42 -27.76
N GLY A 161 18.84 1.50 -27.05
CA GLY A 161 19.05 0.13 -27.50
C GLY A 161 17.75 -0.66 -27.38
N ALA A 162 17.23 -1.10 -28.52
CA ALA A 162 16.23 -2.14 -28.60
C ALA A 162 16.91 -3.48 -28.29
N VAL A 163 16.41 -4.21 -27.28
CA VAL A 163 16.73 -5.63 -27.10
C VAL A 163 15.46 -6.40 -27.39
N SER A 164 15.51 -7.11 -28.51
CA SER A 164 14.60 -8.16 -28.91
C SER A 164 14.87 -9.41 -28.07
N THR A 165 13.83 -9.97 -27.45
CA THR A 165 13.79 -11.40 -27.12
C THR A 165 12.45 -11.94 -27.58
N ALA A 166 12.53 -12.71 -28.66
CA ALA A 166 11.49 -13.53 -29.21
C ALA A 166 11.26 -14.79 -28.35
N ALA A 167 10.08 -15.37 -28.55
CA ALA A 167 9.78 -16.80 -28.49
C ALA A 167 9.92 -17.54 -27.15
N ALA A 168 8.77 -17.94 -26.61
CA ALA A 168 8.50 -19.35 -26.35
C ALA A 168 6.99 -19.58 -26.34
N ALA A 169 6.51 -20.23 -27.40
CA ALA A 169 5.23 -20.89 -27.43
C ALA A 169 5.27 -22.13 -26.52
N SER A 170 4.18 -22.37 -25.81
CA SER A 170 3.80 -23.73 -25.40
C SER A 170 2.29 -23.75 -25.30
N ALA A 171 1.70 -24.37 -26.32
CA ALA A 171 0.36 -24.92 -26.29
C ALA A 171 0.25 -25.90 -25.12
N ASP A 172 -0.88 -25.87 -24.43
CA ASP A 172 -1.41 -27.11 -23.88
C ASP A 172 -2.93 -27.07 -23.86
N THR A 173 -3.45 -27.98 -24.66
CA THR A 173 -4.84 -28.28 -24.96
C THR A 173 -5.24 -29.45 -24.08
N MET A 174 -6.04 -29.24 -23.04
CA MET A 174 -6.91 -30.25 -22.41
C MET A 174 -8.11 -29.46 -21.84
N GLY A 175 -9.34 -29.58 -22.35
CA GLY A 175 -10.08 -30.83 -22.44
C GLY A 175 -10.87 -31.01 -21.16
N ALA A 176 -12.03 -30.35 -21.04
CA ALA A 176 -13.02 -30.62 -20.01
C ALA A 176 -14.40 -30.14 -20.49
N GLU A 177 -15.03 -31.03 -21.24
CA GLU A 177 -16.46 -31.07 -21.48
C GLU A 177 -17.19 -31.14 -20.13
N GLY A 178 -18.19 -30.28 -19.96
CA GLY A 178 -18.95 -30.19 -18.72
C GLY A 178 -20.16 -29.30 -18.94
N GLY A 179 -21.16 -29.86 -19.62
CA GLY A 179 -22.42 -29.20 -19.91
C GLY A 179 -23.14 -28.72 -18.66
N TRP A 180 -23.71 -27.53 -18.78
CA TRP A 180 -24.81 -27.04 -17.96
C TRP A 180 -25.85 -26.47 -18.92
N HIS A 181 -26.66 -27.37 -19.46
CA HIS A 181 -28.04 -27.05 -19.75
C HIS A 181 -28.76 -27.04 -18.39
N ASP A 182 -29.36 -25.92 -18.01
CA ASP A 182 -30.82 -25.79 -18.10
C ASP A 182 -31.33 -24.48 -17.48
N ALA A 183 -32.28 -23.91 -18.23
CA ALA A 183 -33.50 -23.23 -17.81
C ALA A 183 -33.44 -22.27 -16.61
N THR A 184 -33.70 -20.98 -16.88
CA THR A 184 -35.04 -20.40 -16.68
C THR A 184 -35.05 -18.94 -17.13
N GLY A 185 -36.09 -18.54 -17.87
CA GLY A 185 -36.54 -17.15 -17.91
C GLY A 185 -36.49 -16.53 -19.29
N SER A 186 -37.51 -16.84 -20.09
CA SER A 186 -37.92 -16.09 -21.26
C SER A 186 -38.34 -14.67 -20.87
N GLU A 187 -37.57 -13.68 -21.28
CA GLU A 187 -38.10 -12.36 -21.64
C GLU A 187 -37.55 -12.06 -23.03
N ASP A 188 -38.26 -12.60 -24.01
CA ASP A 188 -38.20 -12.23 -25.41
C ASP A 188 -38.65 -10.76 -25.55
N GLU A 189 -37.79 -9.82 -25.15
CA GLU A 189 -37.96 -8.41 -25.51
C GLU A 189 -37.52 -8.21 -26.96
N ASP A 190 -38.54 -8.20 -27.81
CA ASP A 190 -38.73 -7.56 -29.11
C ASP A 190 -37.71 -6.45 -29.52
N TRP A 191 -36.45 -6.80 -29.81
CA TRP A 191 -35.48 -5.90 -30.44
C TRP A 191 -35.74 -5.65 -31.95
N ARG A 192 -36.89 -6.08 -32.49
CA ARG A 192 -37.20 -5.98 -33.94
C ARG A 192 -38.15 -4.84 -34.30
N ARG A 193 -38.57 -3.97 -33.37
CA ARG A 193 -39.52 -2.90 -33.68
C ARG A 193 -39.03 -1.51 -33.29
N ALA A 194 -38.20 -0.94 -34.15
CA ALA A 194 -38.26 0.45 -34.61
C ALA A 194 -36.98 0.74 -35.40
N GLU A 195 -36.96 0.41 -36.68
CA GLU A 195 -36.08 1.11 -37.61
C GLU A 195 -36.53 2.58 -37.60
N PRO A 196 -35.72 3.54 -37.12
CA PRO A 196 -36.04 4.94 -37.31
C PRO A 196 -35.98 5.19 -38.81
N ALA A 197 -37.11 5.55 -39.41
CA ALA A 197 -37.18 6.15 -40.73
C ALA A 197 -36.55 7.56 -40.68
N GLY A 198 -35.27 7.64 -40.34
CA GLY A 198 -34.44 8.82 -40.39
C GLY A 198 -33.46 8.62 -41.53
N GLY A 199 -33.63 9.43 -42.59
CA GLY A 199 -32.80 9.38 -43.78
C GLY A 199 -31.33 9.32 -43.40
N SER A 200 -30.64 8.31 -43.93
CA SER A 200 -29.21 8.35 -44.09
C SER A 200 -28.92 9.52 -45.03
N ASP A 201 -28.69 10.69 -44.46
CA ASP A 201 -27.79 11.68 -45.05
C ASP A 201 -26.44 10.99 -45.13
N GLU A 202 -26.28 10.18 -46.18
CA GLU A 202 -25.04 9.59 -46.62
C GLU A 202 -24.17 10.78 -47.03
N LEU A 203 -23.50 11.34 -46.01
CA LEU A 203 -22.55 12.42 -46.14
C LEU A 203 -21.52 11.99 -47.20
N ASP A 204 -21.60 12.66 -48.34
CA ASP A 204 -20.71 12.47 -49.48
C ASP A 204 -19.26 12.46 -48.95
N PRO A 205 -18.42 11.44 -49.26
CA PRO A 205 -17.06 11.34 -48.72
C PRO A 205 -16.17 12.55 -49.03
N GLU A 206 -16.59 13.39 -49.98
CA GLU A 206 -15.98 14.69 -50.32
C GLU A 206 -16.20 15.75 -49.22
N ASP A 207 -17.34 15.76 -48.52
CA ASP A 207 -17.63 16.76 -47.45
C ASP A 207 -16.83 16.51 -46.17
N LEU A 208 -16.33 15.28 -45.98
CA LEU A 208 -15.43 14.98 -44.87
C LEU A 208 -14.05 15.61 -45.06
N LEU A 209 -13.63 15.96 -46.29
CA LEU A 209 -12.33 16.56 -46.56
C LEU A 209 -12.21 18.03 -46.12
N PHE A 210 -13.32 18.75 -45.97
CA PHE A 210 -13.33 20.17 -45.57
C PHE A 210 -13.58 20.42 -44.08
N LEU A 211 -13.75 19.37 -43.28
CA LEU A 211 -13.81 19.50 -41.83
C LEU A 211 -12.47 20.02 -41.28
N ASP A 212 -12.55 21.15 -40.59
CA ASP A 212 -11.45 21.86 -39.95
C ASP A 212 -10.53 20.89 -39.17
N PRO A 213 -9.21 20.84 -39.44
CA PRO A 213 -8.30 19.85 -38.84
C PRO A 213 -8.28 19.86 -37.30
N GLN A 214 -8.70 20.97 -36.67
CA GLN A 214 -8.92 21.06 -35.23
C GLN A 214 -10.05 20.13 -34.76
N LYS A 215 -11.16 20.06 -35.50
CA LYS A 215 -12.33 19.25 -35.14
C LYS A 215 -12.01 17.75 -35.20
N ARG A 216 -11.28 17.30 -36.22
CA ARG A 216 -10.80 15.90 -36.33
C ARG A 216 -9.89 15.49 -35.16
N LYS A 217 -9.03 16.41 -34.69
CA LYS A 217 -8.17 16.13 -33.52
C LYS A 217 -9.02 15.92 -32.27
N VAL A 218 -10.05 16.74 -32.04
CA VAL A 218 -10.94 16.60 -30.89
C VAL A 218 -11.74 15.29 -30.97
N GLU A 219 -12.30 14.96 -32.14
CA GLU A 219 -13.06 13.73 -32.34
C GLU A 219 -12.19 12.47 -32.16
N SER A 220 -10.98 12.45 -32.71
CA SER A 220 -10.03 11.33 -32.50
C SER A 220 -9.59 11.20 -31.04
N ALA A 221 -9.43 12.32 -30.32
CA ALA A 221 -9.12 12.30 -28.90
C ALA A 221 -10.30 11.78 -28.06
N LEU A 222 -11.54 12.15 -28.42
CA LEU A 222 -12.75 11.64 -27.76
C LEU A 222 -12.88 10.12 -27.97
N ALA A 223 -12.74 9.65 -29.21
CA ALA A 223 -12.79 8.24 -29.55
C ALA A 223 -11.72 7.43 -28.79
N SER A 224 -10.50 7.99 -28.65
CA SER A 224 -9.44 7.33 -27.86
C SER A 224 -9.79 7.21 -26.37
N ARG A 225 -10.43 8.24 -25.78
CA ARG A 225 -10.87 8.22 -24.38
C ARG A 225 -12.00 7.22 -24.14
N GLU A 226 -12.91 7.08 -25.08
CA GLU A 226 -13.98 6.09 -25.02
C GLU A 226 -13.43 4.67 -25.08
N ALA A 227 -12.47 4.40 -25.98
CA ALA A 227 -11.80 3.11 -26.06
C ALA A 227 -11.05 2.75 -24.76
N ASP A 228 -10.34 3.71 -24.16
CA ASP A 228 -9.66 3.53 -22.87
C ASP A 228 -10.64 3.23 -21.73
N LEU A 229 -11.79 3.92 -21.71
CA LEU A 229 -12.84 3.69 -20.71
C LEU A 229 -13.44 2.28 -20.83
N VAL A 230 -13.68 1.81 -22.06
CA VAL A 230 -14.17 0.44 -22.32
C VAL A 230 -13.14 -0.59 -21.85
N MET A 231 -11.87 -0.40 -22.20
CA MET A 231 -10.78 -1.28 -21.75
C MET A 231 -10.65 -1.31 -20.22
N PHE A 232 -10.77 -0.16 -19.56
CA PHE A 232 -10.73 -0.08 -18.09
C PHE A 232 -11.93 -0.82 -17.45
N LYS A 233 -13.15 -0.64 -17.98
CA LYS A 233 -14.35 -1.36 -17.50
C LYS A 233 -14.21 -2.87 -17.69
N MET A 234 -13.65 -3.31 -18.82
CA MET A 234 -13.39 -4.73 -19.09
C MET A 234 -12.36 -5.32 -18.11
N GLN A 235 -11.25 -4.60 -17.86
CA GLN A 235 -10.25 -5.03 -16.87
C GLN A 235 -10.84 -5.09 -15.45
N ALA A 236 -11.67 -4.11 -15.06
CA ALA A 236 -12.36 -4.13 -13.77
C ALA A 236 -13.36 -5.29 -13.63
N ALA A 237 -14.04 -5.66 -14.71
CA ALA A 237 -14.92 -6.84 -14.75
C ALA A 237 -14.12 -8.15 -14.60
N LEU A 238 -13.00 -8.29 -15.31
CA LEU A 238 -12.11 -9.45 -15.19
C LEU A 238 -11.51 -9.57 -13.78
N ALA A 239 -11.11 -8.45 -13.16
CA ALA A 239 -10.62 -8.43 -11.79
C ALA A 239 -11.69 -8.90 -10.79
N ARG A 240 -12.95 -8.46 -10.95
CA ARG A 240 -14.09 -8.92 -10.14
C ARG A 240 -14.34 -10.42 -10.30
N SER A 241 -14.28 -10.94 -11.52
CA SER A 241 -14.41 -12.39 -11.80
C SER A 241 -13.29 -13.20 -11.14
N ARG A 242 -12.03 -12.74 -11.23
CA ARG A 242 -10.89 -13.41 -10.58
C ARG A 242 -11.03 -13.41 -9.06
N ASN A 243 -11.48 -12.31 -8.47
CA ASN A 243 -11.70 -12.20 -7.03
C ASN A 243 -12.84 -13.12 -6.55
N ARG A 244 -13.92 -13.27 -7.33
CA ARG A 244 -15.01 -14.23 -7.02
C ARG A 244 -14.49 -15.67 -6.98
N LYS A 245 -13.75 -16.11 -8.02
CA LYS A 245 -13.14 -17.45 -8.04
C LYS A 245 -12.16 -17.70 -6.87
N MET A 246 -11.42 -16.67 -6.45
CA MET A 246 -10.52 -16.78 -5.31
C MET A 246 -11.29 -16.89 -3.98
N ALA A 247 -12.39 -16.15 -3.83
CA ALA A 247 -13.28 -16.25 -2.66
C ALA A 247 -13.92 -17.64 -2.58
N GLU A 248 -14.42 -18.18 -3.69
CA GLU A 248 -14.98 -19.54 -3.75
C GLU A 248 -13.95 -20.60 -3.34
N ARG A 249 -12.69 -20.48 -3.77
CA ARG A 249 -11.61 -21.38 -3.33
C ARG A 249 -11.36 -21.30 -1.83
N LEU A 250 -11.35 -20.10 -1.25
CA LEU A 250 -11.18 -19.91 0.18
C LEU A 250 -12.36 -20.47 0.98
N ASP A 251 -13.59 -20.30 0.50
CA ASP A 251 -14.78 -20.83 1.15
C ASP A 251 -14.86 -22.36 1.01
N ALA A 252 -14.45 -22.93 -0.13
CA ALA A 252 -14.30 -24.37 -0.28
C ALA A 252 -13.22 -24.93 0.67
N GLU A 253 -12.10 -24.23 0.86
CA GLU A 253 -11.09 -24.61 1.86
C GLU A 253 -11.61 -24.51 3.30
N ARG A 254 -12.39 -23.46 3.62
CA ARG A 254 -13.05 -23.32 4.92
C ARG A 254 -14.03 -24.45 5.15
N ALA A 255 -14.84 -24.81 4.16
CA ALA A 255 -15.76 -25.94 4.24
C ALA A 255 -15.01 -27.25 4.51
N ARG A 256 -13.92 -27.53 3.78
CA ARG A 256 -13.06 -28.71 4.05
C ARG A 256 -12.47 -28.72 5.46
N ARG A 257 -12.16 -27.54 6.03
CA ARG A 257 -11.66 -27.43 7.42
C ARG A 257 -12.77 -27.52 8.45
N ALA A 258 -13.98 -27.02 8.15
CA ALA A 258 -15.12 -27.05 9.06
C ALA A 258 -15.61 -28.48 9.34
N VAL A 259 -15.46 -29.38 8.37
CA VAL A 259 -15.91 -30.79 8.50
C VAL A 259 -15.02 -31.64 9.42
N ARG A 260 -13.90 -31.11 9.95
CA ARG A 260 -12.93 -31.93 10.73
C ARG A 260 -13.05 -31.89 12.26
N PHE A 261 -13.99 -31.14 12.83
CA PHE A 261 -14.25 -31.23 14.26
C PHE A 261 -15.69 -31.67 14.51
N PRO A 262 -15.95 -32.99 14.59
CA PRO A 262 -17.21 -33.47 15.12
C PRO A 262 -17.38 -32.89 16.53
N TRP A 263 -18.40 -32.07 16.73
CA TRP A 263 -18.69 -31.45 18.03
C TRP A 263 -18.94 -32.52 19.10
N TRP A 264 -19.37 -33.72 18.70
CA TRP A 264 -19.51 -34.89 19.55
C TRP A 264 -18.18 -35.51 20.02
N ALA A 265 -17.05 -35.20 19.36
CA ALA A 265 -15.73 -35.66 19.78
C ALA A 265 -15.05 -34.71 20.77
N VAL A 266 -15.67 -33.56 21.07
CA VAL A 266 -15.19 -32.70 22.18
C VAL A 266 -15.70 -33.33 23.47
N PRO A 267 -14.80 -33.87 24.32
CA PRO A 267 -15.24 -34.52 25.55
C PRO A 267 -15.89 -33.50 26.48
N TRP A 268 -16.95 -33.91 27.18
CA TRP A 268 -17.79 -33.04 28.00
C TRP A 268 -17.01 -32.19 29.04
N TRP A 269 -15.86 -32.69 29.52
CA TRP A 269 -14.98 -31.96 30.44
C TRP A 269 -14.40 -30.67 29.83
N ALA A 270 -14.22 -30.59 28.51
CA ALA A 270 -13.71 -29.40 27.86
C ALA A 270 -14.72 -28.23 27.97
N TYR A 271 -16.02 -28.53 27.86
CA TYR A 271 -17.08 -27.55 28.10
C TYR A 271 -17.10 -27.10 29.56
N ALA A 272 -16.87 -28.02 30.51
CA ALA A 272 -16.76 -27.67 31.93
C ALA A 272 -15.58 -26.71 32.20
N LEU A 273 -14.42 -26.92 31.55
CA LEU A 273 -13.27 -26.01 31.68
C LEU A 273 -13.52 -24.64 31.06
N ILE A 274 -14.19 -24.57 29.91
CA ILE A 274 -14.58 -23.29 29.28
C ILE A 274 -15.55 -22.54 30.19
N GLY A 275 -16.57 -23.23 30.72
CA GLY A 275 -17.52 -22.68 31.68
C GLY A 275 -16.82 -22.18 32.95
N LEU A 276 -15.91 -22.97 33.53
CA LEU A 276 -15.12 -22.57 34.70
C LEU A 276 -14.25 -21.35 34.42
N HIS A 277 -13.64 -21.27 33.23
CA HIS A 277 -12.82 -20.12 32.85
C HIS A 277 -13.66 -18.84 32.68
N LEU A 278 -14.84 -18.95 32.08
CA LEU A 278 -15.78 -17.83 31.95
C LEU A 278 -16.31 -17.39 33.32
N ALA A 279 -16.69 -18.34 34.19
CA ALA A 279 -17.10 -18.05 35.56
C ALA A 279 -15.98 -17.35 36.35
N TYR A 280 -14.73 -17.83 36.25
CA TYR A 280 -13.58 -17.19 36.87
C TYR A 280 -13.36 -15.76 36.35
N ARG A 281 -13.53 -15.52 35.03
CA ARG A 281 -13.44 -14.17 34.47
C ARG A 281 -14.55 -13.25 34.97
N LEU A 282 -15.79 -13.75 35.06
CA LEU A 282 -16.91 -12.98 35.60
C LEU A 282 -16.66 -12.61 37.07
N ILE A 283 -16.20 -13.56 37.89
CA ILE A 283 -15.82 -13.31 39.28
C ILE A 283 -14.71 -12.26 39.35
N LYS A 284 -13.71 -12.34 38.48
CA LYS A 284 -12.59 -11.37 38.44
C LYS A 284 -13.03 -9.97 38.03
N VAL A 285 -13.99 -9.86 37.10
CA VAL A 285 -14.58 -8.56 36.69
C VAL A 285 -15.42 -7.98 37.83
N TRP A 286 -16.24 -8.81 38.49
CA TRP A 286 -17.05 -8.40 39.64
C TRP A 286 -16.23 -8.04 40.88
N ARG A 287 -15.03 -8.62 41.02
CA ARG A 287 -14.10 -8.34 42.11
C ARG A 287 -13.16 -7.18 41.82
N MET A 288 -13.32 -6.47 40.71
CA MET A 288 -12.63 -5.18 40.55
C MET A 288 -13.24 -4.21 41.56
N PRO A 289 -12.45 -3.70 42.53
CA PRO A 289 -12.95 -2.69 43.44
C PRO A 289 -13.43 -1.51 42.61
N VAL A 290 -14.72 -1.19 42.72
CA VAL A 290 -15.27 0.07 42.24
C VAL A 290 -14.38 1.14 42.87
N PRO A 291 -13.72 2.01 42.09
CA PRO A 291 -12.91 3.09 42.65
C PRO A 291 -13.85 3.97 43.46
N ASN A 292 -13.80 3.79 44.79
CA ASN A 292 -14.53 4.60 45.74
C ASN A 292 -14.07 6.04 45.57
N GLY A 293 -15.00 6.89 45.14
CA GLY A 293 -14.92 8.34 45.32
C GLY A 293 -13.70 9.00 44.69
N VAL A 294 -13.86 9.47 43.45
CA VAL A 294 -13.28 10.77 43.11
C VAL A 294 -13.90 11.77 44.09
N HIS A 295 -13.19 12.04 45.20
CA HIS A 295 -13.51 13.18 46.04
C HIS A 295 -13.27 14.45 45.20
N PRO A 296 -14.28 15.30 44.99
CA PRO A 296 -14.08 16.61 44.39
C PRO A 296 -13.43 17.53 45.43
N HIS A 297 -12.12 17.37 45.65
CA HIS A 297 -11.34 18.32 46.41
C HIS A 297 -10.22 18.88 45.56
N GLY A 298 -10.28 20.19 45.34
CA GLY A 298 -9.11 21.00 45.06
C GLY A 298 -8.89 21.34 43.59
N ILE A 299 -9.69 22.26 43.07
CA ILE A 299 -9.16 23.26 42.13
C ILE A 299 -8.14 24.07 42.96
N VAL A 300 -6.89 23.62 43.01
CA VAL A 300 -5.78 24.45 43.46
C VAL A 300 -5.22 25.11 42.20
N GLN A 301 -5.52 26.41 42.12
CA GLN A 301 -4.79 27.40 41.36
C GLN A 301 -3.27 27.20 41.54
N GLU A 302 -2.59 26.70 40.51
CA GLU A 302 -1.19 27.08 40.26
C GLU A 302 -1.17 28.01 39.06
N ALA A 303 -1.45 29.27 39.37
CA ALA A 303 -0.99 30.38 38.56
C ALA A 303 0.52 30.55 38.81
N GLY A 304 1.30 30.62 37.73
CA GLY A 304 2.53 31.42 37.73
C GLY A 304 3.83 30.68 38.03
N GLN A 305 4.32 29.91 37.06
CA GLN A 305 5.76 29.82 36.75
C GLN A 305 5.82 29.75 35.21
N GLY A 306 6.16 30.82 34.51
CA GLY A 306 7.49 31.40 34.49
C GLY A 306 7.97 31.29 33.04
N LEU A 307 7.47 32.20 32.20
CA LEU A 307 8.01 32.48 30.87
C LEU A 307 9.43 33.02 31.07
N GLN A 308 10.41 32.12 31.10
CA GLN A 308 11.81 32.49 30.97
C GLN A 308 12.09 32.67 29.48
N SER A 309 12.02 33.93 29.07
CA SER A 309 12.48 34.43 27.78
C SER A 309 13.97 34.18 27.65
N ASP A 310 14.36 33.18 26.88
CA ASP A 310 15.74 33.04 26.42
C ASP A 310 16.01 34.13 25.37
N HIS A 311 16.68 35.14 25.89
CA HIS A 311 17.45 36.17 25.22
C HIS A 311 18.51 35.49 24.34
N LEU A 312 18.36 35.57 23.02
CA LEU A 312 19.47 35.35 22.09
C LEU A 312 19.79 36.69 21.44
N ASP A 313 20.79 37.34 22.03
CA ASP A 313 21.62 38.34 21.37
C ASP A 313 22.63 37.62 20.46
N LEU A 314 22.89 38.28 19.32
CA LEU A 314 24.01 38.14 18.37
C LEU A 314 23.90 37.05 17.30
#